data_AF-A0A2L2Z4I1-F1
#
_entry.id   AF-A0A2L2Z4I1-F1
#
_cell.length_a   1.000
_cell.length_b   1.000
_cell.length_c   1.000
_cell.angle_alpha   90.00
_cell.angle_beta   90.00
_cell.angle_gamma   90.00
#
_symmetry.space_group_name_H-M   'P 1'
#
loop_
_entity.id
_entity.type
_entity.pdbx_description
1 polymer ?
#
loop_
_entity_poly.entity_id
_entity_poly.type
_entity_poly.pdbx_seq_one_letter_code
_entity_poly.pdbx_strand_id
1 'polypeptide(L)'
;KNQRKLRGHVSHVHGRIGKHRKLPGGRGNAGVMHHHRINFDIYHPGYFGKVVMRNFHLKKNLKYMPTVNIDILWSLVTEKT
;
A
#
# COMPACT_ATOMS: atom_id res chain seq x y z
N LYS A 1 6.17 25.50 -4.11
CA LYS A 1 6.91 25.05 -2.90
C LYS A 1 6.38 25.78 -1.66
N ASN A 2 5.68 25.06 -0.79
CA ASN A 2 5.07 25.61 0.43
C ASN A 2 6.10 26.14 1.44
N GLN A 3 7.32 25.60 1.41
CA GLN A 3 8.43 26.04 2.28
C GLN A 3 8.84 27.50 2.10
N ARG A 4 8.63 28.10 0.91
CA ARG A 4 8.97 29.52 0.70
C ARG A 4 8.12 30.45 1.58
N LYS A 5 6.86 30.07 1.83
CA LYS A 5 5.93 30.81 2.69
C LYS A 5 6.28 30.69 4.19
N LEU A 6 7.17 29.78 4.56
CA LEU A 6 7.53 29.52 5.96
C LEU A 6 8.83 30.22 6.41
N ARG A 7 9.50 30.95 5.51
CA ARG A 7 10.68 31.74 5.85
C ARG A 7 10.30 32.82 6.87
N GLY A 8 11.11 33.00 7.91
CA GLY A 8 10.81 33.89 9.04
C GLY A 8 10.02 33.24 10.18
N HIS A 9 9.34 32.11 9.94
CA HIS A 9 8.70 31.36 11.03
C HIS A 9 9.72 30.46 11.75
N VAL A 10 9.84 30.64 13.06
CA VAL A 10 10.85 30.00 13.93
C VAL A 10 10.93 28.47 13.77
N SER A 11 9.80 27.77 13.64
CA SER A 11 9.74 26.31 13.66
C SER A 11 9.36 25.64 12.34
N HIS A 12 9.24 26.41 11.25
CA HIS A 12 8.79 25.90 9.94
C HIS A 12 7.51 25.02 10.03
N VAL A 13 6.60 25.35 10.96
CA VAL A 13 5.31 24.66 11.19
C VAL A 13 5.44 23.21 11.70
N HIS A 14 6.61 22.81 12.23
CA HIS A 14 6.77 21.52 12.90
C HIS A 14 6.51 21.59 14.43
N GLY A 15 5.99 22.71 14.92
CA GLY A 15 5.75 22.96 16.34
C GLY A 15 7.03 23.26 17.13
N ARG A 16 6.91 24.01 18.24
CA ARG A 16 8.07 24.40 19.08
C ARG A 16 8.55 23.26 20.00
N ILE A 17 7.63 22.43 20.49
CA ILE A 17 7.88 21.42 21.53
C ILE A 17 8.32 20.08 20.92
N GLY A 18 7.45 19.45 20.12
CA GLY A 18 7.74 18.14 19.51
C GLY A 18 8.94 18.18 18.55
N LYS A 19 9.09 19.30 17.82
CA LYS A 19 10.11 19.54 16.78
C LYS A 19 10.07 18.50 15.64
N HIS A 20 10.68 18.84 14.52
CA HIS A 20 10.89 17.88 13.45
C HIS A 20 12.09 16.97 13.74
N ARG A 21 11.82 15.82 14.37
CA ARG A 21 12.83 14.78 14.60
C ARG A 21 12.99 13.90 13.36
N LYS A 22 14.12 13.21 13.23
CA LYS A 22 14.43 12.41 12.04
C LYS A 22 13.46 11.22 11.88
N LEU A 23 13.33 10.37 12.91
CA LEU A 23 12.53 9.13 12.88
C LEU A 23 11.98 8.82 14.29
N PRO A 24 11.01 9.58 14.81
CA PRO A 24 10.56 9.46 16.20
C PRO A 24 9.84 8.13 16.51
N GLY A 25 9.21 7.49 15.51
CA GLY A 25 8.45 6.24 15.68
C GLY A 25 9.13 5.00 15.09
N GLY A 26 10.42 5.10 14.69
CA GLY A 26 11.14 4.09 13.93
C GLY A 26 11.16 4.35 12.42
N ARG A 27 11.78 3.43 11.67
CA ARG A 27 11.90 3.51 10.20
C ARG A 27 11.05 2.42 9.55
N GLY A 28 10.31 2.77 8.50
CA GLY A 28 9.48 1.81 7.77
C GLY A 28 8.46 1.12 8.70
N ASN A 29 8.35 -0.20 8.60
CA ASN A 29 7.41 -1.02 9.37
C ASN A 29 7.96 -1.43 10.75
N ALA A 30 8.77 -0.58 11.38
CA ALA A 30 9.22 -0.79 12.74
C ALA A 30 8.03 -0.69 13.73
N GLY A 31 7.99 -1.53 14.76
CA GLY A 31 7.01 -1.43 15.84
C GLY A 31 5.59 -1.89 15.49
N VAL A 32 5.40 -2.55 14.35
CA VAL A 32 4.07 -2.89 13.84
C VAL A 32 3.32 -3.91 14.70
N MET A 33 4.02 -4.80 15.42
CA MET A 33 3.38 -5.65 16.45
C MET A 33 3.36 -5.02 17.85
N HIS A 34 3.93 -3.82 18.01
CA HIS A 34 4.09 -3.14 19.29
C HIS A 34 3.30 -1.82 19.27
N HIS A 35 4.00 -0.67 19.27
CA HIS A 35 3.37 0.65 19.36
C HIS A 35 2.60 1.10 18.10
N HIS A 36 2.78 0.42 16.96
CA HIS A 36 1.99 0.66 15.73
C HIS A 36 0.92 -0.42 15.49
N ARG A 37 0.70 -1.34 16.43
CA ARG A 37 -0.25 -2.45 16.29
C ARG A 37 -1.65 -2.02 15.92
N ILE A 38 -2.18 -1.02 16.64
CA ILE A 38 -3.55 -0.53 16.43
C ILE A 38 -3.78 -0.10 14.98
N ASN A 39 -2.80 0.59 14.37
CA ASN A 39 -2.89 1.04 12.98
C ASN A 39 -2.95 -0.14 11.99
N PHE A 40 -2.24 -1.23 12.28
CA PHE A 40 -2.23 -2.39 11.39
C PHE A 40 -3.43 -3.30 11.60
N ASP A 41 -3.92 -3.44 12.82
CA ASP A 41 -5.13 -4.23 13.07
C ASP A 41 -6.35 -3.60 12.40
N ILE A 42 -6.42 -2.26 12.33
CA ILE A 42 -7.54 -1.54 11.70
C ILE A 42 -7.43 -1.54 10.17
N TYR A 43 -6.29 -1.11 9.64
CA TYR A 43 -6.16 -0.84 8.20
C TYR A 43 -5.53 -1.98 7.41
N HIS A 44 -4.87 -2.92 8.08
CA HIS A 44 -4.11 -4.00 7.44
C HIS A 44 -4.40 -5.37 8.09
N PRO A 45 -5.67 -5.80 8.16
CA PRO A 45 -6.01 -7.11 8.72
C PRO A 45 -5.35 -8.23 7.91
N GLY A 46 -4.77 -9.22 8.61
CA GLY A 46 -4.07 -10.34 7.98
C GLY A 46 -2.66 -10.03 7.47
N TYR A 47 -2.11 -8.84 7.78
CA TYR A 47 -0.74 -8.49 7.43
C TYR A 47 0.29 -9.42 8.08
N PHE A 48 0.00 -9.91 9.29
CA PHE A 48 0.83 -10.88 9.99
C PHE A 48 0.29 -12.30 9.90
N GLY A 49 1.21 -13.26 9.91
CA GLY A 49 0.92 -14.69 9.87
C GLY A 49 1.16 -15.31 8.50
N LYS A 50 1.25 -16.64 8.47
CA LYS A 50 1.37 -17.44 7.25
C LYS A 50 0.11 -18.28 7.11
N VAL A 51 -0.55 -18.19 5.96
CA VAL A 51 -1.84 -18.87 5.73
C VAL A 51 -1.69 -20.14 4.89
N VAL A 52 -0.75 -20.18 3.94
CA VAL A 52 -0.74 -21.19 2.86
C VAL A 52 0.61 -21.89 2.66
N MET A 53 0.58 -23.01 1.93
CA MET A 53 1.76 -23.73 1.44
C MET A 53 2.56 -22.89 0.42
N ARG A 54 3.89 -23.07 0.39
CA ARG A 54 4.75 -22.40 -0.60
C ARG A 54 4.64 -23.10 -1.96
N ASN A 55 4.59 -22.33 -3.04
CA ASN A 55 4.68 -22.83 -4.41
C ASN A 55 6.08 -22.56 -4.96
N PHE A 56 6.89 -23.61 -5.09
CA PHE A 56 8.25 -23.50 -5.62
C PHE A 56 8.24 -23.53 -7.16
N HIS A 57 9.16 -22.79 -7.77
CA HIS A 57 9.28 -22.70 -9.24
C HIS A 57 7.95 -22.35 -9.95
N LEU A 58 7.25 -21.33 -9.44
CA LEU A 58 5.98 -20.90 -9.99
C LEU A 58 6.12 -20.39 -11.44
N LYS A 59 5.60 -21.15 -12.40
CA LYS A 59 5.43 -20.70 -13.80
C LYS A 59 4.04 -20.07 -14.00
N LYS A 60 3.97 -18.73 -14.03
CA LYS A 60 2.68 -18.00 -14.17
C LYS A 60 1.93 -18.33 -15.47
N ASN A 61 2.64 -18.58 -16.56
CA ASN A 61 2.06 -18.87 -17.88
C ASN A 61 1.21 -20.16 -17.89
N LEU A 62 1.56 -21.17 -17.08
CA LEU A 62 0.78 -22.41 -16.99
C LEU A 62 -0.60 -22.21 -16.34
N LYS A 63 -0.79 -21.12 -15.60
CA LYS A 63 -2.05 -20.78 -14.93
C LYS A 63 -2.84 -19.71 -15.69
N TYR A 64 -2.42 -19.36 -16.90
CA TYR A 64 -3.09 -18.34 -17.69
C TYR A 64 -4.42 -18.86 -18.22
N MET A 65 -5.52 -18.28 -17.73
CA MET A 65 -6.88 -18.65 -18.11
C MET A 65 -7.78 -17.40 -18.02
N PRO A 66 -7.79 -16.54 -19.06
CA PRO A 66 -8.69 -15.39 -19.10
C PRO A 66 -10.14 -15.86 -19.19
N THR A 67 -11.03 -15.22 -18.43
CA THR A 67 -12.47 -15.52 -18.42
C THR A 67 -13.24 -14.41 -19.12
N VAL A 68 -14.34 -14.76 -19.79
CA VAL A 68 -15.21 -13.84 -20.53
C VAL A 68 -16.64 -14.06 -20.04
N ASN A 69 -17.32 -12.97 -19.69
CA ASN A 69 -18.73 -13.01 -19.30
C ASN A 69 -19.63 -13.08 -20.55
N ILE A 70 -20.85 -13.62 -20.41
CA ILE A 70 -21.77 -13.84 -21.54
C ILE A 70 -22.27 -12.50 -22.14
N ASP A 71 -22.45 -11.49 -21.30
CA ASP A 71 -22.91 -10.14 -21.66
C ASP A 71 -21.98 -9.42 -22.65
N ILE A 72 -20.67 -9.61 -22.52
CA ILE A 72 -19.66 -8.99 -23.38
C ILE A 72 -19.36 -9.80 -24.64
N LEU A 73 -19.92 -10.99 -24.82
CA LEU A 73 -19.57 -11.88 -25.93
C LEU A 73 -19.85 -11.23 -27.30
N TRP A 74 -20.93 -10.47 -27.40
CA TRP A 74 -21.32 -9.78 -28.63
C TRP A 74 -20.46 -8.56 -28.97
N SER A 75 -19.67 -8.06 -28.00
CA SER A 75 -18.66 -7.01 -28.25
C SER A 75 -17.38 -7.55 -28.92
N LEU A 76 -17.17 -8.87 -28.88
CA LEU A 76 -16.02 -9.52 -29.52
C LEU A 76 -16.27 -9.78 -31.01
N VAL A 77 -17.50 -9.57 -31.48
CA VAL A 77 -17.87 -9.70 -32.88
C VAL A 77 -17.69 -8.35 -33.57
N THR A 78 -16.96 -8.33 -34.68
CA THR A 78 -16.79 -7.12 -35.50
C THR A 78 -18.07 -6.82 -36.29
N GLU A 79 -18.44 -5.55 -36.43
CA GLU A 79 -19.64 -5.09 -37.16
C GLU A 79 -19.70 -5.48 -38.64
N LYS A 80 -18.62 -6.05 -39.20
CA LYS A 80 -18.48 -6.34 -40.62
C LYS A 80 -18.80 -7.81 -40.92
N THR A 81 -20.04 -8.06 -41.33
CA THR A 81 -20.45 -9.15 -42.24
C THR A 81 -21.55 -8.64 -43.14
#